data_AF-A0A5K1D7Y3-F1
#
_entry.id   AF-A0A5K1D7Y3-F1
#
_cell.length_a   1.000
_cell.length_b   1.000
_cell.length_c   1.000
_cell.angle_alpha   90.00
_cell.angle_beta   90.00
_cell.angle_gamma   90.00
#
_symmetry.space_group_name_H-M   'P 1'
#
loop_
_entity.id
_entity.type
_entity.pdbx_description
1 polymer ?
#
loop_
_entity_poly.entity_id
_entity_poly.type
_entity_poly.pdbx_seq_one_letter_code
_entity_poly.pdbx_strand_id
1 'polypeptide(L)' 'MQSSESLSSSSLSSPTSPLPAPPAPIASPCAACKILRRRCVEQCVLAPYFPPTDPQKFITAHRVFGASNIIKLLQ' A
#
# COMPACT_ATOMS: atom_id res chain seq x y z
N MET A 1 -54.68 -17.40 -0.36
CA MET A 1 -53.56 -17.10 0.55
C MET A 1 -53.42 -15.58 0.63
N GLN A 2 -53.39 -15.06 1.87
CA GLN A 2 -53.16 -13.67 2.36
C GLN A 2 -52.34 -12.75 1.41
N SER A 3 -52.73 -11.48 1.14
CA SER A 3 -52.39 -10.24 1.90
C SER A 3 -50.90 -9.86 1.82
N SER A 4 -50.41 -8.62 1.73
CA SER A 4 -50.91 -7.25 1.65
C SER A 4 -49.70 -6.34 1.30
N GLU A 5 -49.99 -5.10 0.93
CA GLU A 5 -49.09 -3.98 0.67
C GLU A 5 -47.99 -3.73 1.72
N SER A 6 -46.87 -3.11 1.33
CA SER A 6 -46.56 -1.71 1.69
C SER A 6 -45.07 -1.35 1.54
N LEU A 7 -44.89 -0.10 1.10
CA LEU A 7 -43.63 0.57 0.82
C LEU A 7 -42.79 0.88 2.07
N SER A 8 -41.55 1.28 1.76
CA SER A 8 -40.70 2.20 2.53
C SER A 8 -39.86 1.57 3.64
N SER A 9 -38.54 1.70 3.50
CA SER A 9 -37.75 2.70 4.25
C SER A 9 -36.28 2.30 4.17
N SER A 10 -35.50 3.04 3.39
CA SER A 10 -34.61 4.07 3.92
C SER A 10 -33.32 3.49 4.47
N SER A 11 -32.28 3.66 3.65
CA SER A 11 -30.96 4.19 4.01
C SER A 11 -30.34 3.68 5.31
N LEU A 12 -29.21 2.99 5.21
CA LEU A 12 -28.00 3.38 5.95
C LEU A 12 -26.76 2.69 5.35
N SER A 13 -25.99 3.53 4.64
CA SER A 13 -24.53 3.63 4.74
C SER A 13 -23.71 2.35 4.68
N SER A 14 -23.05 2.16 3.54
CA SER A 14 -21.59 2.11 3.55
C SER A 14 -21.08 2.65 2.21
N PRO A 15 -20.51 3.86 2.13
CA PRO A 15 -19.33 3.99 1.31
C PRO A 15 -18.33 3.05 1.98
N THR A 16 -18.14 1.84 1.45
CA THR A 16 -16.87 1.15 1.68
C THR A 16 -15.84 1.96 0.89
N SER A 17 -15.52 3.15 1.42
CA SER A 17 -14.21 3.74 1.25
C SER A 17 -13.25 2.57 1.44
N PRO A 18 -12.35 2.28 0.48
CA PRO A 18 -11.32 1.31 0.74
C PRO A 18 -10.58 1.83 1.97
N LEU A 19 -10.89 1.23 3.13
CA LEU A 19 -10.17 1.47 4.36
C LEU A 19 -8.71 1.20 3.99
N PRO A 20 -7.78 2.13 4.22
CA PRO A 20 -6.37 1.89 3.92
C PRO A 20 -6.03 0.56 4.59
N ALA A 21 -5.77 -0.44 3.76
CA ALA A 21 -5.57 -1.81 4.23
C ALA A 21 -4.55 -1.73 5.37
N PRO A 22 -4.80 -2.39 6.52
CA PRO A 22 -3.81 -2.46 7.58
C PRO A 22 -2.49 -2.89 6.93
N PRO A 23 -1.35 -2.26 7.25
CA PRO A 23 -0.07 -2.64 6.65
C PRO A 23 0.09 -4.14 6.90
N ALA A 24 0.03 -4.91 5.81
CA ALA A 24 0.17 -6.35 5.89
C ALA A 24 1.47 -6.62 6.65
N PRO A 25 1.48 -7.55 7.62
CA PRO A 25 2.70 -7.90 8.34
C PRO A 25 3.75 -8.23 7.30
N ILE A 26 4.84 -7.47 7.30
CA ILE A 26 5.91 -7.56 6.29
C ILE A 26 6.65 -8.88 6.44
N ALA A 27 6.05 -9.96 5.93
CA ALA A 27 6.73 -11.23 5.72
C ALA A 27 7.81 -11.11 4.62
N SER A 28 7.80 -10.02 3.84
CA SER A 28 8.76 -9.76 2.77
C SER A 28 9.28 -8.32 2.79
N PRO A 29 10.59 -8.10 2.54
CA PRO A 29 11.16 -6.76 2.44
C PRO A 29 10.60 -6.03 1.21
N CYS A 30 10.43 -4.71 1.31
CA CYS A 30 10.04 -3.89 0.17
C CYS A 30 11.07 -3.96 -0.97
N ALA A 31 10.68 -3.60 -2.19
CA ALA A 31 11.54 -3.69 -3.37
C ALA A 31 12.87 -2.94 -3.18
N ALA A 32 12.82 -1.76 -2.56
CA ALA A 32 14.00 -0.98 -2.23
C ALA A 32 14.94 -1.74 -1.27
N CYS A 33 14.43 -2.17 -0.13
CA CYS A 33 15.23 -2.88 0.87
C CYS A 33 15.80 -4.20 0.34
N LYS A 34 15.06 -4.90 -0.53
CA LYS A 34 15.51 -6.11 -1.20
C LYS A 34 16.72 -5.84 -2.11
N ILE A 35 16.69 -4.78 -2.91
CA ILE A 35 17.78 -4.42 -3.83
C ILE A 35 18.98 -3.84 -3.07
N LEU A 36 18.71 -3.03 -2.05
CA LEU A 36 19.72 -2.47 -1.14
C LEU A 36 20.34 -3.50 -0.19
N ARG A 37 19.79 -4.72 -0.13
CA ARG A 37 20.18 -5.77 0.84
C ARG A 37 20.20 -5.28 2.29
N ARG A 38 19.27 -4.39 2.65
CA ARG A 38 19.13 -3.85 4.02
C ARG A 38 17.87 -4.40 4.70
N ARG A 39 17.84 -4.32 6.03
CA ARG A 39 16.67 -4.73 6.82
C ARG A 39 15.49 -3.78 6.52
N CYS A 40 14.34 -4.35 6.16
CA CYS A 40 13.09 -3.62 6.03
C CYS A 40 12.38 -3.63 7.39
N VAL A 41 12.10 -2.44 7.94
CA VAL A 41 11.37 -2.26 9.20
C VAL A 41 9.91 -1.90 8.92
N GLU A 42 9.02 -2.06 9.91
CA GLU A 42 7.59 -1.75 9.75
C GLU A 42 7.33 -0.28 9.37
N GLN A 43 8.22 0.63 9.79
CA GLN A 43 8.19 2.06 9.44
C GLN A 43 9.12 2.42 8.28
N CYS A 44 9.34 1.51 7.32
CA CYS A 44 10.20 1.81 6.19
C CYS A 44 9.57 2.88 5.30
N VAL A 45 10.18 4.07 5.25
CA VAL A 45 9.72 5.19 4.40
C VAL A 45 9.64 4.83 2.92
N LEU A 46 10.40 3.82 2.47
CA LEU A 46 10.39 3.34 1.08
C LEU A 46 9.29 2.32 0.80
N ALA A 47 8.70 1.69 1.81
CA ALA A 47 7.68 0.64 1.62
C ALA A 47 6.41 1.11 0.88
N PRO A 48 5.81 2.29 1.16
CA PRO A 48 4.62 2.75 0.43
C PRO A 48 4.93 3.12 -1.03
N TYR A 49 6.18 3.49 -1.36
CA TYR A 49 6.57 3.89 -2.72
C TYR A 49 7.10 2.73 -3.57
N PHE A 50 7.76 1.76 -2.92
CA PHE A 50 8.43 0.63 -3.58
C PHE A 50 7.90 -0.70 -3.03
N PRO A 51 6.67 -1.09 -3.40
CA PRO A 51 6.10 -2.36 -2.96
C PRO A 51 6.91 -3.55 -3.52
N PRO A 52 6.90 -4.71 -2.83
CA PRO A 52 7.65 -5.89 -3.25
C PRO A 52 7.18 -6.49 -4.59
N THR A 53 5.98 -6.14 -5.07
CA THR A 53 5.42 -6.54 -6.37
C THR A 53 6.16 -5.93 -7.56
N ASP A 54 6.74 -4.74 -7.41
CA ASP A 54 7.34 -3.98 -8.52
C ASP A 54 8.83 -3.65 -8.27
N PRO A 55 9.74 -4.64 -8.29
CA PRO A 55 11.17 -4.38 -8.11
C PRO A 55 11.76 -3.47 -9.19
N GLN A 56 11.22 -3.49 -10.41
CA GLN A 56 11.70 -2.69 -11.54
C GLN A 56 11.61 -1.18 -11.28
N LYS A 57 10.58 -0.71 -10.56
CA LYS A 57 10.43 0.71 -10.21
C LYS A 57 11.63 1.21 -9.41
N PHE A 58 12.09 0.41 -8.45
CA PHE A 58 13.26 0.76 -7.66
C PHE A 58 14.55 0.64 -8.47
N ILE A 59 14.71 -0.35 -9.35
CA ILE A 59 15.90 -0.49 -10.21
C ILE A 59 16.08 0.76 -11.08
N THR A 60 15.00 1.20 -11.74
CA THR A 60 15.05 2.40 -12.60
C THR A 60 15.33 3.66 -11.79
N ALA A 61 14.61 3.87 -10.68
CA ALA A 61 14.85 5.03 -9.81
C ALA A 61 16.27 5.03 -9.25
N HIS A 62 16.76 3.89 -8.78
CA HIS A 62 18.10 3.71 -8.25
C HIS A 62 19.17 4.00 -9.29
N ARG A 63 18.94 3.65 -10.56
CA ARG A 63 19.88 3.91 -11.65
C ARG A 63 20.00 5.39 -11.99
N VAL A 64 18.91 6.15 -11.90
CA VAL A 64 18.88 7.57 -12.26
C VAL A 64 19.28 8.47 -11.09
N PHE A 65 18.64 8.27 -9.93
CA PHE A 65 18.82 9.13 -8.76
C PHE A 65 19.89 8.58 -7.81
N GLY A 66 20.11 7.26 -7.76
CA GLY A 66 20.92 6.62 -6.73
C GLY A 66 20.14 6.39 -5.43
N ALA A 67 20.51 5.34 -4.70
CA ALA A 67 19.86 4.96 -3.43
C ALA A 67 19.76 6.11 -2.43
N SER A 68 20.87 6.83 -2.23
CA SER A 68 20.98 7.88 -1.22
C SER A 68 20.08 9.08 -1.52
N ASN A 69 19.94 9.46 -2.80
CA ASN A 69 19.09 10.59 -3.19
C ASN A 69 17.61 10.22 -3.10
N ILE A 70 17.23 8.98 -3.43
CA ILE A 70 15.86 8.49 -3.23
C ILE A 70 15.49 8.55 -1.75
N ILE A 71 16.37 8.09 -0.86
CA ILE A 71 16.12 8.13 0.58
C ILE A 71 16.01 9.59 1.07
N LYS A 72 16.90 10.48 0.61
CA LYS A 72 16.83 11.92 0.95
C LYS A 72 15.58 12.63 0.45
N LEU A 73 14.98 12.17 -0.65
CA LEU A 73 13.75 12.74 -1.20
C LEU A 73 12.49 12.25 -0.46
N LEU A 74 12.56 11.06 0.13
CA LEU A 74 11.45 10.38 0.80
C LEU A 74 11.53 10.46 2.34
N GLN A 75 12.58 11.08 2.88
CA GLN A 75 12.70 11.50 4.28
C GLN A 75 12.41 12.99 4.39
#